data_AF-A0A2H3CGM5-F1
#
_entry.id   AF-A0A2H3CGM5-F1
#
_cell.length_a   1.000
_cell.length_b   1.000
_cell.length_c   1.000
_cell.angle_alpha   90.00
_cell.angle_beta   90.00
_cell.angle_gamma   90.00
#
_symmetry.space_group_name_H-M   'P 1'
#
loop_
_entity.id
_entity.type
_entity.pdbx_description
1 polymer ?
#
loop_
_entity_poly.entity_id
_entity_poly.type
_entity_poly.pdbx_seq_one_letter_code
_entity_poly.pdbx_strand_id
1 'polypeptide(L)'
;SNVPTLNTSGDNWSIFYLRFSTGVQAKGKWDHFDGSNPQPTLAAPTTALMAELDEWEKDEAVAKNLLLSKIPDSVAMKIQRLPTVAEAWTKIEKEFTDK
;
A
#
# COMPACT_ATOMS: atom_id res chain seq x y z
N SER A 1 7.20 2.63 16.80
CA SER A 1 7.86 1.63 15.93
C SER A 1 8.63 2.37 14.84
N ASN A 2 9.93 2.11 14.69
CA ASN A 2 10.81 2.86 13.79
C ASN A 2 10.93 2.11 12.45
N VAL A 3 9.92 2.28 11.57
CA VAL A 3 9.95 1.74 10.21
C VAL A 3 10.97 2.53 9.40
N PRO A 4 12.05 1.89 8.90
CA PRO A 4 13.07 2.58 8.10
C PRO A 4 12.48 3.03 6.77
N THR A 5 13.08 4.03 6.16
CA THR A 5 12.81 4.37 4.76
C THR A 5 13.48 3.34 3.86
N LEU A 6 12.82 2.91 2.78
CA LEU A 6 13.39 2.00 1.79
C LEU A 6 14.59 2.67 1.09
N ASN A 7 15.71 1.96 0.98
CA ASN A 7 16.87 2.45 0.24
C ASN A 7 16.67 2.22 -1.26
N THR A 8 17.16 3.14 -2.09
CA THR A 8 17.09 3.00 -3.55
C THR A 8 17.89 1.81 -4.08
N SER A 9 18.96 1.41 -3.40
CA SER A 9 19.71 0.19 -3.70
C SER A 9 18.88 -1.06 -3.46
N GLY A 10 18.06 -1.07 -2.40
CA GLY A 10 17.30 -2.24 -1.96
C GLY A 10 17.95 -3.01 -0.81
N ASP A 11 19.12 -2.60 -0.33
CA ASP A 11 19.90 -3.36 0.67
C ASP A 11 19.14 -3.60 1.98
N ASN A 12 18.19 -2.73 2.31
CA ASN A 12 17.36 -2.85 3.49
C ASN A 12 15.97 -3.43 3.22
N TRP A 13 15.72 -4.01 2.03
CA TRP A 13 14.40 -4.51 1.63
C TRP A 13 13.80 -5.48 2.66
N SER A 14 14.53 -6.53 3.07
CA SER A 14 13.98 -7.53 4.00
C SER A 14 13.57 -6.94 5.35
N ILE A 15 14.37 -6.02 5.91
CA ILE A 15 14.05 -5.37 7.19
C ILE A 15 12.99 -4.28 7.04
N PHE A 16 12.97 -3.59 5.89
CA PHE A 16 11.91 -2.66 5.52
C PHE A 16 10.58 -3.40 5.45
N TYR A 17 10.49 -4.46 4.64
CA TYR A 17 9.31 -5.29 4.46
C TYR A 17 8.75 -5.74 5.81
N LEU A 18 9.58 -6.39 6.63
CA LEU A 18 9.16 -6.91 7.94
C LEU A 18 8.57 -5.81 8.85
N ARG A 19 9.26 -4.67 8.95
CA ARG A 19 8.83 -3.58 9.86
C ARG A 19 7.64 -2.81 9.31
N PHE A 20 7.62 -2.58 8.00
CA PHE A 20 6.55 -1.87 7.32
C PHE A 20 5.26 -2.67 7.40
N SER A 21 5.28 -3.96 7.03
CA SER A 21 4.11 -4.84 7.11
C SER A 21 3.56 -4.93 8.54
N THR A 22 4.43 -5.17 9.53
CA THR A 22 4.05 -5.19 10.94
C THR A 22 3.43 -3.84 11.37
N GLY A 23 4.01 -2.73 10.94
CA GLY A 23 3.53 -1.38 11.29
C GLY A 23 2.18 -1.03 10.67
N VAL A 24 1.93 -1.48 9.45
CA VAL A 24 0.66 -1.31 8.73
C VAL A 24 -0.40 -2.26 9.28
N GLN A 25 -0.05 -3.51 9.61
CA GLN A 25 -0.94 -4.47 10.27
C GLN A 25 -1.41 -3.94 11.63
N ALA A 26 -0.51 -3.36 12.43
CA ALA A 26 -0.88 -2.72 13.69
C ALA A 26 -1.84 -1.53 13.53
N LYS A 27 -1.97 -0.98 12.31
CA LYS A 27 -2.92 0.08 11.97
C LYS A 27 -4.19 -0.44 11.29
N GLY A 28 -4.29 -1.76 11.07
CA GLY A 28 -5.43 -2.38 10.40
C GLY A 28 -5.61 -1.94 8.94
N LYS A 29 -4.50 -1.78 8.20
CA LYS A 29 -4.53 -1.37 6.78
C LYS A 29 -3.77 -2.33 5.87
N TRP A 30 -3.35 -3.49 6.37
CA TRP A 30 -2.50 -4.42 5.60
C TRP A 30 -3.26 -5.15 4.50
N ASP A 31 -4.56 -5.32 4.71
CA ASP A 31 -5.53 -5.87 3.76
C ASP A 31 -5.60 -5.11 2.42
N HIS A 32 -5.28 -3.81 2.44
CA HIS A 32 -5.12 -2.99 1.24
C HIS A 32 -3.80 -3.24 0.49
N PHE A 33 -2.76 -3.75 1.17
CA PHE A 33 -1.44 -4.04 0.57
C PHE A 33 -1.38 -5.47 0.01
N ASP A 34 -1.91 -6.44 0.75
CA ASP A 34 -1.95 -7.84 0.30
C ASP A 34 -3.09 -8.14 -0.68
N GLY A 35 -4.02 -7.18 -0.86
CA GLY A 35 -5.14 -7.27 -1.78
C GLY A 35 -6.29 -8.13 -1.26
N SER A 36 -6.30 -8.50 0.03
CA SER A 36 -7.40 -9.24 0.64
C SER A 36 -8.67 -8.41 0.81
N ASN A 37 -8.57 -7.07 0.73
CA ASN A 37 -9.69 -6.13 0.71
C ASN A 37 -9.72 -5.33 -0.62
N PRO A 38 -10.22 -5.93 -1.72
CA PRO A 38 -10.26 -5.26 -3.02
C PRO A 38 -11.31 -4.14 -3.06
N GLN A 39 -11.14 -3.19 -3.98
CA GLN A 39 -12.09 -2.10 -4.17
C GLN A 39 -13.52 -2.63 -4.41
N PRO A 40 -14.53 -2.13 -3.67
CA PRO A 40 -15.93 -2.50 -3.88
C PRO A 40 -16.38 -2.19 -5.32
N THR A 41 -17.03 -3.16 -5.97
CA THR A 41 -17.54 -2.99 -7.34
C THR A 41 -19.01 -2.55 -7.30
N LEU A 42 -19.31 -1.39 -7.88
CA LEU A 42 -20.67 -0.85 -7.97
C LEU A 42 -21.47 -1.50 -9.11
N ALA A 43 -22.02 -2.69 -8.89
CA ALA A 43 -22.94 -3.31 -9.88
C ALA A 43 -24.30 -2.58 -9.95
N ALA A 44 -24.79 -2.08 -8.81
CA ALA A 44 -25.92 -1.17 -8.71
C ALA A 44 -25.70 -0.25 -7.50
N PRO A 45 -25.70 1.09 -7.66
CA PRO A 45 -25.41 2.00 -6.56
C PRO A 45 -26.56 1.96 -5.55
N THR A 46 -26.26 1.49 -4.35
CA THR A 46 -27.11 1.61 -3.16
C THR A 46 -26.41 2.51 -2.15
N THR A 47 -27.18 3.17 -1.27
CA THR A 47 -26.60 4.02 -0.23
C THR A 47 -25.58 3.27 0.65
N ALA A 48 -25.83 1.99 0.94
CA ALA A 48 -24.90 1.16 1.70
C ALA A 48 -23.59 0.91 0.94
N LEU A 49 -23.67 0.58 -0.35
CA LEU A 49 -22.50 0.30 -1.17
C LEU A 49 -21.66 1.55 -1.46
N MET A 50 -22.31 2.72 -1.57
CA MET A 50 -21.60 4.00 -1.68
C MET A 50 -20.85 4.33 -0.38
N ALA A 51 -21.46 4.10 0.78
CA ALA A 51 -20.80 4.32 2.07
C ALA A 51 -19.61 3.37 2.28
N GLU A 52 -19.74 2.10 1.87
CA GLU A 52 -18.65 1.13 1.87
C GLU A 52 -17.50 1.55 0.96
N LEU A 53 -17.80 2.02 -0.26
CA LEU A 53 -16.78 2.55 -1.17
C LEU A 53 -16.09 3.79 -0.60
N ASP A 54 -16.84 4.73 -0.02
CA ASP A 54 -16.29 5.94 0.60
C ASP A 54 -15.37 5.61 1.79
N GLU A 55 -15.68 4.56 2.56
CA GLU A 55 -14.83 4.06 3.64
C GLU A 55 -13.57 3.40 3.09
N TRP A 56 -13.73 2.52 2.10
CA TRP A 56 -12.62 1.85 1.43
C TRP A 56 -11.65 2.87 0.80
N GLU A 57 -12.14 3.92 0.12
CA GLU A 57 -11.31 4.95 -0.49
C GLU A 57 -10.51 5.77 0.54
N LYS A 58 -11.08 6.02 1.72
CA LYS A 58 -10.36 6.69 2.82
C LYS A 58 -9.24 5.81 3.33
N ASP A 59 -9.51 4.53 3.53
CA ASP A 59 -8.52 3.58 4.02
C ASP A 59 -7.41 3.35 2.99
N GLU A 60 -7.76 3.29 1.71
CA GLU A 60 -6.83 3.24 0.59
C GLU A 60 -5.91 4.48 0.55
N ALA A 61 -6.46 5.68 0.76
CA ALA A 61 -5.68 6.92 0.83
C ALA A 61 -4.72 6.92 2.03
N VAL A 62 -5.17 6.40 3.19
CA VAL A 62 -4.31 6.25 4.37
C VAL A 62 -3.18 5.26 4.10
N ALA A 63 -3.48 4.10 3.51
CA ALA A 63 -2.51 3.09 3.13
C ALA A 63 -1.47 3.66 2.15
N LYS A 64 -1.92 4.39 1.13
CA LYS A 64 -1.04 5.06 0.15
C LYS A 64 -0.13 6.09 0.81
N ASN A 65 -0.65 6.90 1.73
CA ASN A 65 0.15 7.88 2.46
C ASN A 65 1.21 7.20 3.35
N LEU A 66 0.87 6.11 4.03
CA LEU A 66 1.82 5.32 4.82
C LEU A 66 2.96 4.81 3.94
N LEU A 67 2.64 4.28 2.76
CA LEU A 67 3.64 3.82 1.79
C LEU A 67 4.55 4.97 1.32
N LEU A 68 3.96 6.06 0.83
CA LEU A 68 4.70 7.23 0.33
C LEU A 68 5.62 7.84 1.38
N SER A 69 5.23 7.81 2.66
CA SER A 69 6.06 8.33 3.77
C SER A 69 7.33 7.51 4.04
N LYS A 70 7.44 6.30 3.46
CA LYS A 70 8.51 5.34 3.73
C LYS A 70 9.28 4.88 2.50
N ILE A 71 9.01 5.45 1.33
CA ILE A 71 9.74 5.15 0.09
C ILE A 71 10.43 6.41 -0.46
N PRO A 72 11.52 6.27 -1.22
CA PRO A 72 12.15 7.38 -1.94
C PRO A 72 11.25 7.91 -3.06
N ASP A 73 11.43 9.19 -3.43
CA ASP A 73 10.72 9.83 -4.54
C ASP A 73 10.87 9.05 -5.85
N SER A 74 12.04 8.48 -6.11
CA SER A 74 12.27 7.67 -7.31
C SER A 74 11.39 6.43 -7.39
N VAL A 75 11.06 5.81 -6.25
CA VAL A 75 10.12 4.68 -6.16
C VAL A 75 8.69 5.20 -6.24
N ALA A 76 8.37 6.30 -5.54
CA ALA A 76 7.05 6.94 -5.59
C ALA A 76 6.64 7.29 -7.03
N MET A 77 7.56 7.85 -7.83
CA MET A 77 7.31 8.19 -9.23
C MET A 77 6.99 6.98 -10.12
N LYS A 78 7.47 5.78 -9.76
CA LYS A 78 7.17 4.53 -10.49
C LYS A 78 5.80 3.95 -10.16
N ILE A 79 5.30 4.18 -8.95
CA ILE A 79 4.01 3.67 -8.49
C ILE A 79 2.86 4.68 -8.62
N GLN A 80 3.16 5.95 -8.94
CA GLN A 80 2.18 7.05 -8.92
C GLN A 80 0.92 6.80 -9.78
N ARG A 81 1.06 6.07 -10.89
CA ARG A 81 -0.03 5.79 -11.85
C ARG A 81 -0.82 4.53 -11.51
N LEU A 82 -0.39 3.79 -10.49
CA LEU A 82 -1.08 2.57 -10.10
C LEU A 82 -2.35 2.96 -9.31
N PRO A 83 -3.51 2.39 -9.69
CA PRO A 83 -4.80 2.71 -9.10
C PRO A 83 -4.85 2.36 -7.63
N THR A 84 -4.24 1.23 -7.22
CA THR A 84 -4.33 0.73 -5.86
C THR A 84 -2.96 0.57 -5.19
N VAL A 85 -2.98 0.59 -3.86
CA VAL A 85 -1.84 0.30 -2.99
C VAL A 85 -1.40 -1.15 -3.15
N ALA A 86 -2.33 -2.08 -3.35
CA ALA A 86 -2.01 -3.47 -3.65
C ALA A 86 -1.12 -3.58 -4.91
N GLU A 87 -1.52 -2.94 -6.01
CA GLU A 87 -0.71 -2.95 -7.24
C GLU A 87 0.65 -2.26 -7.05
N ALA A 88 0.66 -1.13 -6.33
CA ALA A 88 1.90 -0.45 -5.97
C ALA A 88 2.84 -1.32 -5.14
N TRP A 89 2.29 -2.04 -4.17
CA TRP A 89 3.01 -2.93 -3.28
C TRP A 89 3.60 -4.12 -4.05
N THR A 90 2.80 -4.82 -4.85
CA THR A 90 3.28 -5.92 -5.71
C THR A 90 4.41 -5.46 -6.64
N LYS A 91 4.33 -4.25 -7.21
CA LYS A 91 5.40 -3.70 -8.05
C LYS A 91 6.69 -3.46 -7.26
N ILE A 92 6.59 -2.92 -6.05
CA ILE A 92 7.75 -2.71 -5.16
C ILE A 92 8.35 -4.05 -4.75
N GLU A 93 7.53 -5.00 -4.30
CA GLU A 93 8.00 -6.33 -3.92
C GLU A 93 8.79 -6.98 -5.06
N LYS A 94 8.27 -6.93 -6.29
CA LYS A 94 8.97 -7.44 -7.47
C LYS A 94 10.28 -6.71 -7.72
N GLU A 95 10.31 -5.38 -7.66
CA GLU A 95 11.51 -4.58 -7.92
C GLU A 95 12.65 -4.85 -6.93
N PHE A 96 12.33 -5.18 -5.68
CA PHE A 96 13.31 -5.31 -4.59
C PHE A 96 13.55 -6.75 -4.11
N THR A 97 12.74 -7.72 -4.54
CA THR A 97 12.96 -9.15 -4.28
C THR A 97 13.73 -9.84 -5.41
N ASP A 98 13.59 -9.36 -6.66
CA ASP A 98 14.29 -9.92 -7.83
C ASP A 98 15.73 -9.37 -8.02
N LYS A 99 16.28 -8.67 -7.01
CA LYS A 99 17.61 -8.04 -7.07
C LYS A 99 18.73 -8.91 -6.51
#